data_AF-A0A1D2SUY3-F1
#
_entry.id   AF-A0A1D2SUY3-F1
#
_cell.length_a   1.000
_cell.length_b   1.000
_cell.length_c   1.000
_cell.angle_alpha   90.00
_cell.angle_beta   90.00
_cell.angle_gamma   90.00
#
_symmetry.space_group_name_H-M   'P 1'
#
loop_
_entity.id
_entity.type
_entity.pdbx_description
1 polymer ?
#
loop_
_entity_poly.entity_id
_entity_poly.type
_entity_poly.pdbx_seq_one_letter_code
_entity_poly.pdbx_strand_id
1 'polypeptide(L)'
;MKSRLVAAAAAMLVLSACQSDSAIDMAAAEPPPPEDQGGLPDVADLVGAPAAATETQLFARGYLPKRMSGGTAYWWNETTAVCAKVVRSDGYIKSITDEETSRCGL
;
A
#
# COMPACT_ATOMS: atom_id res chain seq x y z
N MET A 1 58.15 -12.57 -9.79
CA MET A 1 59.27 -12.52 -8.82
C MET A 1 58.92 -11.46 -7.78
N LYS A 2 58.74 -11.70 -6.47
CA LYS A 2 59.08 -12.80 -5.57
C LYS A 2 57.87 -13.18 -4.70
N SER A 3 57.65 -14.49 -4.57
CA SER A 3 56.70 -15.12 -3.66
C SER A 3 57.35 -15.30 -2.29
N ARG A 4 56.59 -15.11 -1.20
CA ARG A 4 56.91 -15.70 0.11
C ARG A 4 55.69 -16.48 0.58
N LEU A 5 55.75 -17.79 0.36
CA LEU A 5 54.94 -18.76 1.09
C LEU A 5 55.36 -18.75 2.57
N VAL A 6 54.39 -18.66 3.46
CA VAL A 6 54.49 -19.25 4.80
C VAL A 6 53.27 -20.14 4.98
N ALA A 7 53.56 -21.37 5.39
CA ALA A 7 52.68 -22.52 5.37
C ALA A 7 51.59 -22.48 6.44
N ALA A 8 50.58 -23.30 6.17
CA ALA A 8 49.40 -23.59 6.95
C ALA A 8 49.65 -23.92 8.43
N ALA A 9 48.72 -23.48 9.28
CA ALA A 9 48.23 -24.26 10.39
C ALA A 9 46.72 -24.03 10.50
N ALA A 10 45.95 -25.07 10.17
CA ALA A 10 44.52 -25.11 10.33
C ALA A 10 44.15 -25.17 11.81
N ALA A 11 43.22 -24.32 12.23
CA ALA A 11 42.38 -24.58 13.39
C ALA A 11 40.96 -24.19 13.01
N MET A 12 40.14 -25.21 12.75
CA MET A 12 38.70 -25.08 12.57
C MET A 12 38.12 -24.40 13.80
N LEU A 13 37.55 -23.20 13.63
CA LEU A 13 36.61 -22.63 14.59
C LEU A 13 35.21 -22.95 14.08
N VAL A 14 34.54 -23.70 14.94
CA VAL A 14 33.28 -24.41 14.76
C VAL A 14 32.12 -23.42 14.52
N LEU A 15 31.20 -23.80 13.63
CA LEU A 15 29.89 -23.17 13.41
C LEU A 15 29.19 -22.91 14.76
N SER A 16 28.85 -21.65 15.04
CA SER A 16 27.96 -21.33 16.15
C SER A 16 26.85 -20.38 15.71
N ALA A 17 25.63 -20.93 15.77
CA ALA A 17 24.32 -20.31 15.87
C ALA A 17 23.70 -19.64 14.63
N CYS A 18 23.02 -20.45 13.82
CA CYS A 18 21.64 -20.12 13.47
C CYS A 18 20.78 -20.14 14.75
N GLN A 19 19.70 -19.34 14.73
CA GLN A 19 18.58 -19.28 15.69
C GLN A 19 18.72 -18.21 16.78
N SER A 20 18.41 -16.97 16.40
CA SER A 20 17.55 -16.18 17.28
C SER A 20 16.12 -16.69 17.06
N ASP A 21 15.80 -17.80 17.72
CA ASP A 21 14.42 -18.19 17.97
C ASP A 21 13.89 -17.21 19.03
N SER A 22 13.55 -16.01 18.58
CA SER A 22 12.60 -15.20 19.33
C SER A 22 11.23 -15.78 18.98
N ALA A 23 10.82 -16.81 19.71
CA ALA A 23 9.42 -17.03 19.98
C ALA A 23 8.90 -15.77 20.68
N ILE A 24 8.57 -14.76 19.88
CA ILE A 24 7.54 -13.81 20.26
C ILE A 24 6.31 -14.67 20.45
N ASP A 25 5.97 -14.81 21.73
CA ASP A 25 4.68 -15.22 22.24
C ASP A 25 3.63 -14.36 21.53
N MET A 26 3.24 -14.79 20.32
CA MET A 26 2.12 -14.25 19.57
C MET A 26 0.90 -14.86 20.24
N ALA A 27 0.58 -14.36 21.43
CA ALA A 27 -0.80 -14.09 21.77
C ALA A 27 -1.44 -13.59 20.48
N ALA A 28 -2.41 -14.35 19.97
CA ALA A 28 -3.21 -13.94 18.85
C ALA A 28 -3.89 -12.64 19.26
N ALA A 29 -3.22 -11.51 19.01
CA ALA A 29 -3.88 -10.25 18.83
C ALA A 29 -4.82 -10.54 17.67
N GLU A 30 -6.09 -10.70 18.00
CA GLU A 30 -7.14 -10.69 17.00
C GLU A 30 -6.83 -9.50 16.10
N PRO A 31 -6.75 -9.70 14.76
CA PRO A 31 -6.55 -8.57 13.88
C PRO A 31 -7.60 -7.52 14.27
N PRO A 32 -7.21 -6.23 14.42
CA PRO A 32 -8.19 -5.21 14.75
C PRO A 32 -9.37 -5.37 13.78
N PRO A 33 -10.63 -5.24 14.26
CA PRO A 33 -11.78 -5.32 13.39
C PRO A 33 -11.51 -4.40 12.19
N PRO A 34 -11.84 -4.83 10.95
CA PRO A 34 -11.57 -4.02 9.77
C PRO A 34 -12.14 -2.63 10.05
N GLU A 35 -11.25 -1.65 10.16
CA GLU A 35 -11.66 -0.29 10.42
C GLU A 35 -12.60 0.06 9.26
N ASP A 36 -13.86 0.40 9.58
CA ASP A 36 -14.80 0.84 8.57
C ASP A 36 -14.33 2.23 8.12
N GLN A 37 -13.39 2.24 7.17
CA GLN A 37 -12.75 3.44 6.66
C GLN A 37 -13.71 4.29 5.81
N GLY A 38 -15.03 4.24 6.05
CA GLY A 38 -16.04 4.86 5.18
C GLY A 38 -15.76 4.57 3.70
N GLY A 39 -15.20 3.39 3.45
CA GLY A 39 -14.47 3.06 2.23
C GLY A 39 -15.44 2.57 1.18
N LEU A 40 -15.16 2.91 -0.06
CA LEU A 40 -15.88 2.39 -1.22
C LEU A 40 -15.35 0.98 -1.51
N PRO A 41 -16.10 -0.11 -1.22
CA PRO A 41 -15.55 -1.47 -1.21
C PRO A 41 -15.00 -1.92 -2.57
N ASP A 42 -15.56 -1.38 -3.65
CA ASP A 42 -15.18 -1.64 -5.03
C ASP A 42 -13.86 -0.98 -5.43
N VAL A 43 -13.31 -0.06 -4.63
CA VAL A 43 -12.03 0.63 -4.87
C VAL A 43 -11.12 0.71 -3.65
N ALA A 44 -11.50 0.09 -2.52
CA ALA A 44 -10.75 0.13 -1.27
C ALA A 44 -9.33 -0.47 -1.40
N ASP A 45 -9.16 -1.46 -2.26
CA ASP A 45 -7.88 -2.10 -2.56
C ASP A 45 -6.86 -1.16 -3.25
N LEU A 46 -7.29 0.00 -3.74
CA LEU A 46 -6.41 0.97 -4.37
C LEU A 46 -5.70 1.88 -3.36
N VAL A 47 -6.06 1.83 -2.08
CA VAL A 47 -5.35 2.55 -1.02
C VAL A 47 -3.93 1.99 -0.90
N GLY A 48 -2.94 2.89 -0.91
CA GLY A 48 -1.51 2.53 -0.94
C GLY A 48 -0.96 2.23 -2.34
N ALA A 49 -1.79 2.15 -3.37
CA ALA A 49 -1.31 1.95 -4.74
C ALA A 49 -0.64 3.21 -5.31
N PRO A 50 0.25 3.07 -6.32
CA PRO A 50 0.75 4.22 -7.07
C PRO A 50 -0.40 4.99 -7.74
N ALA A 51 -0.33 6.32 -7.72
CA ALA A 51 -1.38 7.17 -8.28
C ALA A 51 -1.66 6.86 -9.77
N ALA A 52 -0.63 6.63 -10.58
CA ALA A 52 -0.79 6.31 -12.00
C ALA A 52 -1.52 4.98 -12.23
N ALA A 53 -1.22 3.95 -11.45
CA ALA A 53 -1.90 2.65 -11.54
C ALA A 53 -3.36 2.76 -11.07
N THR A 54 -3.61 3.59 -10.06
CA THR A 54 -4.96 3.86 -9.53
C THR A 54 -5.88 4.44 -10.58
N GLU A 55 -5.42 5.42 -11.38
CA GLU A 55 -6.25 6.05 -12.41
C GLU A 55 -6.72 5.02 -13.45
N THR A 56 -5.85 4.10 -13.86
CA THR A 56 -6.22 3.01 -14.78
C THR A 56 -7.28 2.08 -14.16
N GLN A 57 -7.14 1.75 -12.87
CA GLN A 57 -8.10 0.91 -12.16
C GLN A 57 -9.45 1.60 -11.97
N LEU A 58 -9.47 2.89 -11.66
CA LEU A 58 -10.70 3.67 -11.52
C LEU A 58 -11.48 3.68 -12.85
N PHE A 59 -10.82 3.94 -13.98
CA PHE A 59 -11.46 3.85 -15.29
C PHE A 59 -12.02 2.44 -15.57
N ALA A 60 -11.25 1.39 -15.30
CA ALA A 60 -11.68 0.02 -15.51
C ALA A 60 -12.91 -0.37 -14.66
N ARG A 61 -13.13 0.34 -13.54
CA ARG A 61 -14.24 0.14 -12.62
C ARG A 61 -15.41 1.12 -12.85
N GLY A 62 -15.36 1.89 -13.93
CA GLY A 62 -16.45 2.78 -14.34
C GLY A 62 -16.44 4.16 -13.65
N TYR A 63 -15.37 4.50 -12.95
CA TYR A 63 -15.20 5.85 -12.41
C TYR A 63 -14.63 6.79 -13.47
N LEU A 64 -15.19 8.00 -13.53
CA LEU A 64 -14.76 9.08 -14.42
C LEU A 64 -14.21 10.27 -13.61
N PRO A 65 -13.10 10.89 -14.02
CA PRO A 65 -12.53 12.03 -13.32
C PRO A 65 -13.45 13.24 -13.46
N LYS A 66 -13.72 13.94 -12.36
CA LYS A 66 -14.57 15.14 -12.36
C LYS A 66 -13.79 16.41 -12.08
N ARG A 67 -13.01 16.43 -11.02
CA ARG A 67 -12.16 17.58 -10.68
C ARG A 67 -11.00 17.18 -9.78
N MET A 68 -10.01 18.06 -9.72
CA MET A 68 -8.88 17.92 -8.81
C MET A 68 -8.63 19.24 -8.09
N SER A 69 -8.33 19.17 -6.80
CA SER A 69 -7.98 20.34 -5.99
C SER A 69 -7.05 19.92 -4.85
N GLY A 70 -5.91 20.60 -4.70
CA GLY A 70 -5.01 20.43 -3.54
C GLY A 70 -4.57 18.98 -3.26
N GLY A 71 -4.24 18.20 -4.30
CA GLY A 71 -3.84 16.79 -4.15
C GLY A 71 -4.99 15.80 -3.97
N THR A 72 -6.24 16.28 -3.93
CA THR A 72 -7.45 15.45 -3.91
C THR A 72 -8.07 15.40 -5.30
N ALA A 73 -8.39 14.22 -5.79
CA ALA A 73 -9.12 14.00 -7.04
C ALA A 73 -10.53 13.46 -6.72
N TYR A 74 -11.54 13.94 -7.41
CA TYR A 74 -12.92 13.49 -7.29
C TYR A 74 -13.31 12.71 -8.55
N TRP A 75 -13.88 11.54 -8.34
CA TRP A 75 -14.25 10.60 -9.39
C TRP A 75 -15.69 10.18 -9.23
N TRP A 76 -16.41 10.09 -10.35
CA TRP A 76 -17.82 9.78 -10.36
C TRP A 76 -18.08 8.43 -11.02
N ASN A 77 -18.86 7.57 -10.38
CA ASN A 77 -19.41 6.38 -10.99
C ASN A 77 -20.89 6.60 -11.30
N GLU A 78 -21.24 6.69 -12.59
CA GLU A 78 -22.62 6.94 -13.03
C GLU A 78 -23.58 5.80 -12.70
N THR A 79 -23.08 4.56 -12.62
CA THR A 79 -23.90 3.38 -12.39
C THR A 79 -24.34 3.29 -10.92
N THR A 80 -23.43 3.60 -10.00
CA THR A 80 -23.69 3.53 -8.55
C THR A 80 -24.07 4.87 -7.94
N ALA A 81 -23.98 5.96 -8.70
CA ALA A 81 -24.18 7.33 -8.24
C ALA A 81 -23.25 7.74 -7.08
N VAL A 82 -22.01 7.22 -7.08
CA VAL A 82 -21.01 7.44 -6.04
C VAL A 82 -19.97 8.47 -6.46
N CYS A 83 -19.64 9.41 -5.55
CA CYS A 83 -18.55 10.35 -5.73
C CYS A 83 -17.35 9.97 -4.85
N ALA A 84 -16.36 9.31 -5.44
CA ALA A 84 -15.14 8.94 -4.75
C ALA A 84 -14.19 10.14 -4.59
N LYS A 85 -13.86 10.48 -3.35
CA LYS A 85 -12.77 11.40 -3.00
C LYS A 85 -11.47 10.62 -2.82
N VAL A 86 -10.53 10.82 -3.72
CA VAL A 86 -9.22 10.17 -3.75
C VAL A 86 -8.14 11.14 -3.31
N VAL A 87 -7.57 10.92 -2.12
CA VAL A 87 -6.47 11.75 -1.59
C VAL A 87 -5.14 11.13 -1.96
N ARG A 88 -4.23 11.94 -2.49
CA ARG A 88 -2.88 11.51 -2.91
C ARG A 88 -1.80 12.25 -2.13
N SER A 89 -0.74 11.54 -1.78
CA SER A 89 0.50 12.13 -1.27
C SER A 89 1.68 11.20 -1.54
N ASP A 90 2.86 11.78 -1.76
CA ASP A 90 4.12 11.08 -2.05
C ASP A 90 4.05 10.14 -3.28
N GLY A 91 3.12 10.40 -4.21
CA GLY A 91 2.90 9.55 -5.39
C GLY A 91 1.99 8.34 -5.17
N TYR A 92 1.44 8.17 -3.97
CA TYR A 92 0.55 7.06 -3.60
C TYR A 92 -0.82 7.55 -3.15
N ILE A 93 -1.81 6.65 -3.21
CA ILE A 93 -3.15 6.91 -2.67
C ILE A 93 -3.12 6.77 -1.15
N LYS A 94 -3.60 7.79 -0.44
CA LYS A 94 -3.69 7.78 1.03
C LYS A 94 -5.06 7.36 1.53
N SER A 95 -6.12 7.75 0.81
CA SER A 95 -7.49 7.38 1.16
C SER A 95 -8.41 7.47 -0.05
N ILE A 96 -9.45 6.64 -0.04
CA ILE A 96 -10.60 6.73 -0.95
C ILE A 96 -11.86 6.64 -0.09
N THR A 97 -12.68 7.68 -0.10
CA THR A 97 -13.93 7.73 0.67
C THR A 97 -15.07 8.18 -0.24
N ASP A 98 -16.30 7.86 0.13
CA ASP A 98 -17.47 8.50 -0.45
C ASP A 98 -17.54 10.00 -0.06
N GLU A 99 -18.24 10.79 -0.87
CA GLU A 99 -18.45 12.22 -0.68
C GLU A 99 -19.77 12.64 -1.36
N GLU A 100 -20.35 13.78 -0.97
CA GLU A 100 -21.53 14.34 -1.62
C GLU A 100 -21.38 14.45 -3.15
N THR A 101 -22.44 14.12 -3.89
CA THR A 101 -22.52 14.21 -5.35
C THR A 101 -22.16 15.61 -5.89
N SER A 102 -22.50 16.66 -5.14
CA SER A 102 -22.14 18.07 -5.44
C SER A 102 -20.63 18.27 -5.59
N ARG A 103 -19.83 17.45 -4.88
CA ARG A 103 -18.36 17.46 -4.92
C ARG A 103 -17.85 16.82 -6.20
N CYS A 104 -18.66 16.08 -6.93
CA CYS A 104 -18.39 15.66 -8.31
C CYS A 104 -18.98 16.63 -9.35
N GLY A 105 -19.67 17.70 -8.94
CA GLY A 105 -20.24 18.71 -9.84
C GLY A 105 -21.54 18.26 -10.51
N LEU A 106 -22.33 17.46 -9.80
CA LEU A 106 -23.65 16.95 -10.20
C LEU A 106 -24.72 17.40 -9.21
#